data_AF-A0A158IH56-F1
#
_entry.id   AF-A0A158IH56-F1
#
_cell.length_a   1.000
_cell.length_b   1.000
_cell.length_c   1.000
_cell.angle_alpha   90.00
_cell.angle_beta   90.00
_cell.angle_gamma   90.00
#
_symmetry.space_group_name_H-M   'P 1'
#
loop_
_entity.id
_entity.type
_entity.pdbx_description
1 polymer ?
#
loop_
_entity_poly.entity_id
_entity_poly.type
_entity_poly.pdbx_seq_one_letter_code
_entity_poly.pdbx_strand_id
1 'polypeptide(L)'
;MDESHQSDPLRRARLRWRARRGLLENDLIFERFFSRYEHDLSDADVAALTRLLELSDNELMDLLLARTEPEGDLATPDVIRLLDMLRTA
;
A
#
# COMPACT_ATOMS: atom_id res chain seq x y z
N MET A 1 23.16 -0.32 -11.91
CA MET A 1 21.89 -0.12 -12.62
C MET A 1 20.83 -0.43 -11.59
N ASP A 2 20.09 0.58 -11.17
CA ASP A 2 19.08 0.40 -10.13
C ASP A 2 17.88 -0.32 -10.77
N GLU A 3 17.70 -1.61 -10.47
CA GLU A 3 16.57 -2.38 -10.97
C GLU A 3 15.32 -1.94 -10.20
N SER A 4 14.59 -0.97 -10.77
CA SER A 4 13.32 -0.49 -10.23
C SER A 4 12.30 -1.62 -10.05
N HIS A 5 11.42 -1.53 -9.05
CA HIS A 5 10.33 -2.46 -8.81
C HIS A 5 9.51 -2.74 -10.07
N GLN A 6 9.21 -1.69 -10.84
CA GLN A 6 8.37 -1.77 -12.04
C GLN A 6 8.99 -2.62 -13.14
N SER A 7 10.33 -2.71 -13.21
CA SER A 7 11.02 -3.48 -14.25
C SER A 7 10.95 -5.00 -14.06
N ASP A 8 10.62 -5.49 -12.85
CA ASP A 8 10.58 -6.93 -12.54
C ASP A 8 9.14 -7.43 -12.28
N PRO A 9 8.55 -8.24 -13.20
CA PRO A 9 7.23 -8.84 -13.00
C PRO A 9 7.09 -9.66 -11.72
N LEU A 10 8.16 -10.31 -11.24
CA LEU A 10 8.12 -11.11 -10.02
C LEU A 10 8.01 -10.22 -8.78
N ARG A 11 8.64 -9.04 -8.78
CA ARG A 11 8.52 -8.07 -7.69
C ARG A 11 7.10 -7.52 -7.61
N ARG A 12 6.50 -7.16 -8.75
CA ARG A 12 5.08 -6.71 -8.81
C ARG A 12 4.13 -7.79 -8.31
N ALA A 13 4.27 -9.02 -8.81
CA ALA A 13 3.44 -10.15 -8.38
C ALA A 13 3.57 -10.43 -6.87
N ARG A 14 4.78 -10.33 -6.32
CA ARG A 14 5.01 -10.52 -4.87
C ARG A 14 4.35 -9.44 -4.03
N LEU A 15 4.41 -8.18 -4.48
CA LEU A 15 3.74 -7.07 -3.78
C LEU A 15 2.23 -7.26 -3.77
N ARG A 16 1.65 -7.61 -4.92
CA ARG A 16 0.21 -7.91 -5.04
C ARG A 16 -0.20 -9.08 -4.16
N TRP A 17 0.62 -10.13 -4.06
CA TRP A 17 0.35 -11.26 -3.17
C TRP A 17 0.39 -10.86 -1.69
N ARG A 18 1.37 -10.04 -1.26
CA ARG A 18 1.46 -9.52 0.12
C ARG A 18 0.27 -8.62 0.50
N ALA A 19 -0.38 -8.01 -0.48
CA ALA A 19 -1.50 -7.12 -0.23
C ALA A 19 -2.85 -7.81 0.00
N ARG A 20 -2.94 -9.13 -0.20
CA ARG A 20 -4.16 -9.91 0.04
C ARG A 20 -4.50 -9.92 1.52
N ARG A 21 -5.73 -9.51 1.87
CA ARG A 21 -6.16 -9.35 3.27
C ARG A 21 -7.25 -10.34 3.68
N GLY A 22 -7.35 -10.60 4.99
CA GLY A 22 -8.40 -11.42 5.57
C GLY A 22 -9.72 -10.66 5.70
N LEU A 23 -9.63 -9.35 5.91
CA LEU A 23 -10.78 -8.43 5.91
C LEU A 23 -11.13 -8.01 4.46
N LEU A 24 -12.36 -8.31 4.04
CA LEU A 24 -12.83 -8.12 2.67
C LEU A 24 -12.71 -6.67 2.20
N GLU A 25 -13.07 -5.72 3.06
CA GLU A 25 -13.02 -4.30 2.73
C GLU A 25 -11.60 -3.82 2.44
N ASN A 26 -10.61 -4.29 3.21
CA ASN A 26 -9.20 -3.99 2.92
C ASN A 26 -8.78 -4.62 1.58
N ASP A 27 -9.17 -5.87 1.34
CA ASP A 27 -8.83 -6.59 0.11
C ASP A 27 -9.37 -5.87 -1.13
N LEU A 28 -10.63 -5.41 -1.07
CA LEU A 28 -11.27 -4.63 -2.14
C LEU A 28 -10.57 -3.27 -2.38
N ILE A 29 -10.15 -2.58 -1.32
CA ILE A 29 -9.42 -1.32 -1.45
C ILE A 29 -8.08 -1.55 -2.16
N PHE A 30 -7.31 -2.56 -1.75
CA PHE A 30 -6.05 -2.89 -2.41
C PHE A 30 -6.25 -3.34 -3.86
N GLU A 31 -7.25 -4.17 -4.14
CA GLU A 31 -7.53 -4.61 -5.51
C GLU A 31 -7.80 -3.42 -6.45
N ARG A 32 -8.64 -2.46 -6.01
CA ARG A 32 -8.91 -1.22 -6.75
C ARG A 32 -7.66 -0.37 -6.89
N PHE A 33 -6.91 -0.19 -5.81
CA PHE A 33 -5.67 0.58 -5.80
C PHE A 33 -4.66 0.05 -6.81
N PHE A 34 -4.37 -1.26 -6.79
CA PHE A 34 -3.45 -1.84 -7.77
C PHE A 34 -4.00 -1.79 -9.19
N SER A 35 -5.31 -2.01 -9.39
CA SER A 35 -5.91 -1.87 -10.72
C SER A 35 -5.72 -0.48 -11.32
N ARG A 36 -5.57 0.56 -10.49
CA ARG A 36 -5.47 1.95 -10.92
C ARG A 36 -4.03 2.48 -10.95
N TYR A 37 -3.21 2.10 -9.96
CA TYR A 37 -1.93 2.75 -9.70
C TYR A 37 -0.71 1.83 -9.80
N GLU A 38 -0.87 0.50 -9.99
CA GLU A 38 0.24 -0.47 -9.93
C GLU A 38 1.44 -0.09 -10.81
N HIS A 39 1.21 0.45 -12.01
CA HIS A 39 2.28 0.81 -12.94
C HIS A 39 2.97 2.15 -12.65
N ASP A 40 2.35 2.99 -11.81
CA ASP A 40 2.86 4.33 -11.47
C ASP A 40 3.61 4.34 -10.13
N LEU A 41 3.62 3.22 -9.40
CA LEU A 41 4.28 3.14 -8.08
C LEU A 41 5.79 3.26 -8.24
N SER A 42 6.36 4.23 -7.52
CA SER A 42 7.80 4.37 -7.36
C SER A 42 8.37 3.34 -6.36
N ASP A 43 9.69 3.17 -6.32
CA ASP A 43 10.34 2.31 -5.31
C ASP A 43 10.10 2.81 -3.87
N ALA A 44 9.98 4.13 -3.68
CA ALA A 44 9.60 4.70 -2.38
C ALA A 44 8.17 4.34 -2.00
N ASP A 45 7.26 4.29 -2.98
CA ASP A 45 5.85 3.92 -2.77
C ASP A 45 5.74 2.46 -2.38
N VAL A 46 6.53 1.60 -3.03
CA VAL A 46 6.59 0.18 -2.71
C VAL A 46 7.15 -0.05 -1.31
N ALA A 47 8.16 0.73 -0.89
CA ALA A 47 8.68 0.68 0.46
C ALA A 47 7.65 1.14 1.51
N ALA A 48 6.96 2.26 1.25
CA ALA A 48 5.88 2.76 2.11
C ALA A 48 4.71 1.77 2.20
N LEU A 49 4.30 1.21 1.06
CA LEU A 49 3.26 0.19 0.99
C LEU A 49 3.69 -1.06 1.76
N THR A 50 4.95 -1.48 1.66
CA THR A 50 5.46 -2.63 2.41
C THR A 50 5.31 -2.45 3.92
N ARG A 51 5.53 -1.23 4.46
CA ARG A 51 5.33 -0.91 5.87
C ARG A 51 3.86 -0.95 6.27
N LEU A 52 2.97 -0.34 5.48
CA LEU A 52 1.52 -0.47 5.71
C LEU A 52 1.08 -1.94 5.65
N LEU A 53 1.74 -2.74 4.82
CA LEU A 53 1.39 -4.13 4.68
C LEU A 53 1.80 -5.01 5.88
N GLU A 54 2.61 -4.50 6.81
CA GLU A 54 2.98 -5.18 8.05
C GLU A 54 1.95 -5.01 9.17
N LEU A 55 1.00 -4.07 9.01
CA LEU A 55 -0.10 -3.85 9.95
C LEU A 55 -1.12 -4.98 9.92
N SER A 56 -1.79 -5.18 11.07
CA SER A 56 -2.98 -6.03 11.13
C SER A 56 -4.12 -5.43 10.32
N ASP A 57 -5.09 -6.28 9.94
CA ASP A 57 -6.21 -5.84 9.12
C ASP A 57 -7.06 -4.74 9.80
N ASN A 58 -7.18 -4.75 11.13
CA ASN A 58 -7.94 -3.74 11.87
C ASN A 58 -7.19 -2.40 11.92
N GLU A 59 -5.89 -2.41 12.24
CA GLU A 59 -5.07 -1.19 12.28
C GLU A 59 -5.04 -0.51 10.91
N LEU A 60 -4.87 -1.32 9.86
CA LEU A 60 -4.89 -0.83 8.49
C LEU A 60 -6.25 -0.26 8.11
N MET A 61 -7.34 -0.92 8.52
CA MET A 61 -8.70 -0.42 8.28
C MET A 61 -8.94 0.93 8.95
N ASP A 62 -8.50 1.11 10.19
CA ASP A 62 -8.69 2.38 10.90
C ASP A 62 -7.94 3.53 10.23
N LEU A 63 -6.74 3.27 9.68
CA LEU A 63 -6.00 4.23 8.86
C LEU A 63 -6.71 4.50 7.52
N LEU A 64 -7.21 3.47 6.84
CA LEU A 64 -7.93 3.61 5.56
C LEU A 64 -9.25 4.38 5.73
N LEU A 65 -9.90 4.28 6.88
CA LEU A 65 -11.11 5.02 7.21
C LEU A 65 -10.86 6.40 7.83
N ALA A 66 -9.59 6.81 7.97
CA ALA A 66 -9.17 8.04 8.64
C ALA A 66 -9.75 8.18 10.06
N ARG A 67 -9.90 7.05 10.77
CA ARG A 67 -10.25 7.03 12.20
C ARG A 67 -9.04 7.28 13.07
N THR A 68 -7.88 6.90 12.57
CA THR A 68 -6.56 7.19 13.11
C THR A 68 -5.69 7.77 12.01
N GLU A 69 -4.63 8.47 12.41
CA GLU A 69 -3.60 8.99 11.51
C GLU A 69 -2.31 8.18 11.66
N PRO A 70 -1.44 8.14 10.63
CA PRO A 70 -0.16 7.45 10.74
C PRO A 70 0.73 8.15 11.76
N GLU A 71 1.29 7.38 12.69
CA GLU A 71 2.16 7.86 13.77
C GLU A 71 3.54 7.18 13.72
N GLY A 72 4.52 7.76 14.41
CA GLY A 72 5.87 7.18 14.53
C GLY A 72 6.53 6.91 13.17
N ASP A 73 7.00 5.68 12.95
CA ASP A 73 7.68 5.27 11.73
C ASP A 73 6.79 5.27 10.48
N LEU A 74 5.46 5.33 10.66
CA LEU A 74 4.50 5.46 9.58
C LEU A 74 4.21 6.91 9.20
N ALA A 75 4.54 7.90 10.05
CA ALA A 75 4.30 9.32 9.82
C ALA A 75 5.29 9.93 8.80
N THR A 76 5.49 9.25 7.67
CA THR A 76 6.37 9.69 6.60
C THR A 76 5.55 10.28 5.45
N PRO A 77 6.09 11.26 4.69
CA PRO A 77 5.38 11.84 3.56
C PRO A 77 4.91 10.82 2.52
N ASP A 78 5.71 9.78 2.27
CA ASP A 78 5.37 8.71 1.31
C ASP A 78 4.17 7.87 1.77
N VAL A 79 4.11 7.53 3.07
CA VAL A 79 2.98 6.79 3.65
C VAL A 79 1.71 7.63 3.65
N ILE A 80 1.80 8.91 4.04
CA ILE A 80 0.65 9.82 4.06
C ILE A 80 0.06 9.95 2.65
N ARG A 81 0.92 10.22 1.66
CA ARG A 81 0.51 10.32 0.25
C ARG A 81 -0.13 9.02 -0.25
N LEU A 82 0.43 7.87 0.13
CA LEU A 82 -0.09 6.57 -0.28
C LEU A 82 -1.42 6.22 0.40
N LEU A 83 -1.62 6.62 1.65
CA LEU A 83 -2.92 6.53 2.33
C LEU A 83 -3.97 7.37 1.61
N ASP A 84 -3.64 8.59 1.18
CA ASP A 84 -4.57 9.43 0.41
C ASP A 84 -4.94 8.80 -0.94
N MET A 85 -3.98 8.16 -1.61
CA MET A 85 -4.26 7.40 -2.84
C MET A 85 -5.15 6.18 -2.58
N LEU A 86 -4.92 5.43 -1.50
CA LEU A 86 -5.73 4.28 -1.11
C LEU A 86 -7.16 4.68 -0.75
N ARG A 87 -7.34 5.81 -0.06
CA ARG A 87 -8.63 6.37 0.32
C ARG A 87 -9.46 6.87 -0.87
N THR A 88 -8.82 7.19 -1.99
CA THR A 88 -9.46 7.75 -3.20
C THR A 88 -9.51 6.78 -4.40
N ALA A 89 -9.05 5.54 -4.20
CA ALA A 89 -8.93 4.51 -5.22
C ALA A 89 -10.29 4.05 -5.77
#